data_AF-A0A4D7CBN7-F1
#
_entry.id   AF-A0A4D7CBN7-F1
#
_cell.length_a   1.000
_cell.length_b   1.000
_cell.length_c   1.000
_cell.angle_alpha   90.00
_cell.angle_beta   90.00
_cell.angle_gamma   90.00
#
_symmetry.space_group_name_H-M   'P 1'
#
loop_
_entity.id
_entity.type
_entity.pdbx_description
1 polymer ?
#
loop_
_entity_poly.entity_id
_entity_poly.type
_entity_poly.pdbx_seq_one_letter_code
_entity_poly.pdbx_strand_id
1 'polypeptide(L)'
;MQPIKLYGGHVSLYTAKARAFLLNKRLPFDEIQATRSVYKDIVIPKTGVRYVPVVELPDGRFVQDTSEIIDALDPLSPLNPAYPESPGQRLAALLMECVADEWLLLPAMLFRWTRNRDWAVKQFGMFSGPELSVAQQHEIGEKLCQPFAGALPLLGVTRRRHPPSMPCTRTSCASSRTISCSIAMFSAGGRRLQTMR
;
A
#
# COMPACT_ATOMS: atom_id res chain seq x y z
N MET A 1 10.18 20.30 -17.51
CA MET A 1 9.52 19.01 -17.80
C MET A 1 8.53 18.79 -16.67
N GLN A 2 7.25 18.50 -16.96
CA GLN A 2 6.30 18.24 -15.87
C GLN A 2 6.70 16.95 -15.13
N PRO A 3 6.55 16.90 -13.80
CA PRO A 3 6.82 15.68 -13.04
C PRO A 3 5.79 14.59 -13.39
N ILE A 4 6.17 13.34 -13.13
CA ILE A 4 5.24 12.20 -13.19
C ILE A 4 4.12 12.45 -12.18
N LYS A 5 2.85 12.19 -12.54
CA LYS A 5 1.74 12.28 -11.58
C LYS A 5 1.19 10.89 -11.28
N LEU A 6 1.13 10.52 -10.00
CA LEU A 6 0.53 9.29 -9.53
C LEU A 6 -0.87 9.58 -8.98
N TYR A 7 -1.91 9.19 -9.72
CA TYR A 7 -3.29 9.23 -9.26
C TYR A 7 -3.60 7.99 -8.43
N GLY A 8 -3.89 8.17 -7.14
CA GLY A 8 -4.16 7.05 -6.24
C GLY A 8 -4.60 7.49 -4.85
N GLY A 9 -4.57 6.56 -3.89
CA GLY A 9 -4.86 6.87 -2.50
C GLY A 9 -4.20 5.90 -1.52
N HIS A 10 -3.95 6.36 -0.30
CA HIS A 10 -3.28 5.58 0.76
C HIS A 10 -4.01 4.30 1.16
N VAL A 11 -5.33 4.23 0.93
CA VAL A 11 -6.13 3.04 1.23
C VAL A 11 -5.90 1.89 0.24
N SER A 12 -5.36 2.18 -0.95
CA SER A 12 -5.10 1.22 -2.02
C SER A 12 -3.73 0.55 -1.85
N LEU A 13 -3.72 -0.79 -1.87
CA LEU A 13 -2.50 -1.60 -1.85
C LEU A 13 -1.67 -1.39 -3.11
N TYR A 14 -2.34 -1.33 -4.26
CA TYR A 14 -1.68 -1.15 -5.56
C TYR A 14 -1.09 0.25 -5.71
N THR A 15 -1.75 1.29 -5.17
CA THR A 15 -1.13 2.62 -5.09
C THR A 15 0.12 2.59 -4.20
N ALA A 16 0.09 1.84 -3.08
CA ALA A 16 1.29 1.67 -2.26
C ALA A 16 2.43 0.95 -3.00
N LYS A 17 2.14 -0.07 -3.81
CA LYS A 17 3.10 -0.74 -4.69
C LYS A 17 3.74 0.23 -5.69
N ALA A 18 2.93 0.97 -6.46
CA ALA A 18 3.44 1.96 -7.41
C ALA A 18 4.27 3.06 -6.74
N ARG A 19 3.80 3.60 -5.61
CA ARG A 19 4.53 4.60 -4.81
C ARG A 19 5.88 4.07 -4.33
N ALA A 20 5.91 2.86 -3.80
CA ALA A 20 7.15 2.24 -3.32
C ALA A 20 8.16 2.05 -4.46
N PHE A 21 7.70 1.64 -5.64
CA PHE A 21 8.55 1.56 -6.83
C PHE A 21 9.14 2.92 -7.21
N LEU A 22 8.32 3.96 -7.34
CA LEU A 22 8.79 5.31 -7.71
C LEU A 22 9.82 5.87 -6.72
N LEU A 23 9.56 5.70 -5.42
CA LEU A 23 10.48 6.08 -4.35
C LEU A 23 11.80 5.30 -4.43
N ASN A 24 11.73 3.98 -4.60
CA ASN A 24 12.91 3.13 -4.73
C ASN A 24 13.76 3.50 -5.96
N LYS A 25 13.11 3.83 -7.07
CA LYS A 25 13.73 4.26 -8.33
C LYS A 25 14.25 5.70 -8.29
N ARG A 26 13.91 6.46 -7.24
CA ARG A 26 14.17 7.90 -7.08
C ARG A 26 13.63 8.74 -8.25
N LEU A 27 12.51 8.32 -8.82
CA LEU A 27 11.81 9.11 -9.83
C LEU A 27 11.01 10.21 -9.11
N PRO A 28 11.17 11.49 -9.48
CA PRO A 28 10.36 12.55 -8.90
C PRO A 28 8.92 12.42 -9.42
N PHE A 29 7.95 12.41 -8.50
CA PHE A 29 6.53 12.35 -8.83
C PHE A 29 5.71 13.17 -7.86
N ASP A 30 4.57 13.65 -8.35
CA ASP A 30 3.52 14.25 -7.56
C ASP A 30 2.42 13.21 -7.33
N GLU A 31 2.07 12.97 -6.07
CA GLU A 31 0.94 12.11 -5.75
C GLU A 31 -0.35 12.91 -5.67
N ILE A 32 -1.32 12.54 -6.50
CA ILE A 32 -2.61 13.19 -6.60
C ILE A 32 -3.67 12.25 -6.03
N GLN A 33 -4.38 12.73 -5.01
CA GLN A 33 -5.50 11.98 -4.45
C GLN A 33 -6.59 11.78 -5.51
N ALA A 34 -6.92 10.52 -5.81
CA ALA A 34 -7.96 10.18 -6.77
C ALA A 34 -9.37 10.34 -6.16
N THR A 35 -9.78 11.59 -5.94
CA THR A 35 -11.12 11.95 -5.50
C THR A 35 -12.19 11.60 -6.55
N ARG A 36 -13.47 11.78 -6.21
CA ARG A 36 -14.57 11.54 -7.15
C ARG A 36 -14.47 12.35 -8.44
N SER A 37 -14.04 13.62 -8.37
CA SER A 37 -13.83 14.45 -9.56
C SER A 37 -12.67 13.93 -10.40
N VAL A 38 -11.55 13.57 -9.79
CA VAL A 38 -10.41 12.98 -10.50
C VAL A 38 -10.80 11.67 -11.20
N TYR A 39 -11.62 10.83 -10.57
CA TYR A 39 -12.14 9.63 -11.23
C TYR A 39 -12.96 9.97 -12.49
N LYS A 40 -13.88 10.93 -12.36
CA LYS A 40 -14.80 11.33 -13.42
C LYS A 40 -14.09 12.03 -14.58
N ASP A 41 -13.15 12.91 -14.27
CA ASP A 41 -12.59 13.86 -15.23
C ASP A 41 -11.26 13.37 -15.83
N ILE A 42 -10.54 12.48 -15.12
CA ILE A 42 -9.21 12.01 -15.52
C ILE A 42 -9.16 10.49 -15.66
N VAL A 43 -9.36 9.73 -14.57
CA VAL A 43 -9.13 8.27 -14.57
C VAL A 43 -9.99 7.58 -15.62
N ILE A 44 -11.31 7.72 -15.53
CA ILE A 44 -12.24 7.01 -16.45
C ILE A 44 -12.05 7.47 -17.90
N PRO A 45 -12.00 8.78 -18.22
CA PRO A 45 -11.86 9.22 -19.61
C PRO A 45 -10.50 8.86 -20.24
N LYS A 46 -9.43 8.75 -19.45
CA LYS A 46 -8.08 8.49 -19.97
C LYS A 46 -7.72 7.01 -20.05
N THR A 47 -8.28 6.17 -19.18
CA THR A 47 -7.91 4.75 -19.11
C THR A 47 -9.07 3.79 -19.40
N GLY A 48 -10.32 4.28 -19.36
CA GLY A 48 -11.51 3.45 -19.52
C GLY A 48 -11.86 2.58 -18.30
N VAL A 49 -11.05 2.61 -17.24
CA VAL A 49 -11.26 1.81 -16.03
C VAL A 49 -11.65 2.66 -14.82
N ARG A 50 -12.11 1.98 -13.75
CA ARG A 50 -12.63 2.60 -12.52
C ARG A 50 -11.81 2.26 -11.27
N TYR A 51 -10.50 2.07 -11.43
CA TYR A 51 -9.61 1.73 -10.33
C TYR A 51 -8.25 2.41 -10.47
N VAL A 52 -7.57 2.55 -9.32
CA VAL A 52 -6.25 3.17 -9.14
C VAL A 52 -5.23 2.10 -8.77
N PRO A 53 -3.93 2.29 -9.03
CA PRO A 53 -3.27 3.51 -9.48
C PRO A 53 -3.36 3.77 -10.99
N VAL A 54 -3.20 5.04 -11.36
CA VAL A 54 -2.94 5.52 -12.73
C VAL A 54 -1.77 6.50 -12.66
N VAL A 55 -0.88 6.45 -13.65
CA VAL A 55 0.23 7.41 -13.79
C VAL A 55 0.05 8.23 -15.07
N GLU A 56 0.22 9.55 -14.95
CA GLU A 56 0.42 10.44 -16.10
C GLU A 56 1.91 10.71 -16.27
N LEU A 57 2.42 10.38 -17.45
CA LEU A 57 3.79 10.60 -17.85
C LEU A 57 4.00 12.04 -18.34
N PRO A 58 5.24 12.57 -18.34
CA PRO A 58 5.53 13.92 -18.82
C PRO A 58 5.17 14.17 -20.30
N ASP A 59 5.02 13.10 -21.09
CA ASP A 59 4.60 13.14 -22.49
C ASP A 59 3.06 13.13 -22.68
N GLY A 60 2.30 13.15 -21.58
CA GLY A 60 0.84 13.18 -21.57
C GLY A 60 0.16 11.81 -21.71
N ARG A 61 0.93 10.72 -21.80
CA ARG A 61 0.37 9.36 -21.77
C ARG A 61 -0.09 8.98 -20.36
N PHE A 62 -1.16 8.21 -20.29
CA PHE A 62 -1.67 7.63 -19.06
C PHE A 62 -1.41 6.12 -19.07
N VAL A 63 -0.80 5.62 -17.98
CA VAL A 63 -0.52 4.20 -17.79
C VAL A 63 -1.29 3.71 -16.57
N GLN A 64 -1.97 2.59 -16.72
CA GLN A 64 -2.77 1.97 -15.68
C GLN A 64 -2.24 0.54 -15.45
N ASP A 65 -2.39 0.03 -14.24
CA ASP A 65 -1.85 -1.23 -13.74
C ASP A 65 -0.43 -1.09 -13.22
N THR A 66 -0.16 -1.67 -12.05
CA THR A 66 1.15 -1.49 -11.41
C THR A 66 2.27 -2.14 -12.20
N SER A 67 2.00 -3.26 -12.87
CA SER A 67 3.00 -3.98 -13.66
C SER A 67 3.33 -3.17 -14.92
N GLU A 68 2.32 -2.66 -15.62
CA GLU A 68 2.53 -1.77 -16.78
C GLU A 68 3.22 -0.46 -16.38
N ILE A 69 2.86 0.12 -15.22
CA ILE A 69 3.53 1.32 -14.68
C ILE A 69 5.01 1.04 -14.45
N ILE A 70 5.34 -0.11 -13.84
CA ILE A 70 6.72 -0.52 -13.58
C ILE A 70 7.45 -0.71 -14.91
N ASP A 71 6.91 -1.48 -15.84
CA ASP A 71 7.53 -1.74 -17.16
C ASP A 71 7.77 -0.46 -17.97
N ALA A 72 6.84 0.50 -17.90
CA ALA A 72 6.97 1.78 -18.61
C ALA A 72 8.03 2.71 -18.00
N LEU A 73 8.28 2.62 -16.70
CA LEU A 73 9.12 3.57 -15.95
C LEU A 73 10.48 3.01 -15.54
N ASP A 74 10.61 1.70 -15.39
CA ASP A 74 11.86 1.04 -15.00
C ASP A 74 13.03 1.37 -15.95
N PRO A 75 12.83 1.43 -17.29
CA PRO A 75 13.89 1.78 -18.23
C PRO A 75 14.36 3.24 -18.15
N LEU A 76 13.60 4.15 -17.50
CA LEU A 76 13.94 5.57 -17.44
C LEU A 76 15.12 5.88 -16.51
N SER A 77 15.51 4.92 -15.66
CA SER A 77 16.63 5.07 -14.74
C SER A 77 17.34 3.73 -14.50
N PRO A 78 18.67 3.65 -14.59
CA PRO A 78 19.41 2.44 -14.27
C PRO A 78 19.46 2.15 -12.76
N LEU A 79 19.06 3.10 -11.91
CA LEU A 79 19.08 2.92 -10.45
C LEU A 79 18.02 1.89 -10.02
N ASN A 80 18.40 0.94 -9.17
CA ASN A 80 17.52 -0.07 -8.58
C ASN A 80 16.54 -0.71 -9.59
N PRO A 81 17.02 -1.52 -10.55
CA PRO A 81 16.16 -2.26 -11.48
C PRO A 81 15.02 -2.99 -10.75
N ALA A 82 13.79 -2.89 -11.26
CA ALA A 82 12.65 -3.62 -10.70
C ALA A 82 12.83 -5.13 -10.86
N TYR A 83 13.45 -5.54 -11.98
CA TYR A 83 13.68 -6.94 -12.32
C TYR A 83 15.17 -7.26 -12.43
N PRO A 84 15.62 -8.42 -11.92
CA PRO A 84 16.97 -8.91 -12.16
C PRO A 84 17.24 -9.15 -13.66
N GLU A 85 18.48 -8.96 -14.10
CA GLU A 85 18.87 -9.16 -15.51
C GLU A 85 18.90 -10.64 -15.93
N SER A 86 19.29 -11.53 -15.01
CA SER A 86 19.35 -12.97 -15.27
C SER A 86 17.94 -13.53 -15.59
N PRO A 87 17.74 -14.25 -16.71
CA PRO A 87 16.42 -14.74 -17.09
C PRO A 87 15.74 -15.60 -16.01
N GLY A 88 16.50 -16.44 -15.30
CA GLY A 88 15.96 -17.28 -14.23
C GLY A 88 15.51 -16.48 -13.01
N GLN A 89 16.27 -15.45 -12.63
CA GLN A 89 15.91 -14.57 -11.53
C GLN A 89 14.75 -13.63 -11.91
N ARG A 90 14.70 -13.18 -13.18
CA ARG A 90 13.59 -12.40 -13.72
C ARG A 90 12.29 -13.19 -13.68
N LEU A 91 12.31 -14.45 -14.10
CA LEU A 91 11.15 -15.33 -14.01
C LEU A 91 10.69 -15.50 -12.55
N ALA A 92 11.63 -15.73 -11.63
CA ALA A 92 11.30 -15.83 -10.21
C ALA A 92 10.67 -14.53 -9.66
N ALA A 93 11.19 -13.36 -10.06
CA ALA A 93 10.64 -12.06 -9.67
C ALA A 93 9.20 -11.87 -10.18
N LEU A 94 8.94 -12.18 -11.46
CA LEU A 94 7.59 -12.10 -12.04
C LEU A 94 6.60 -13.06 -11.38
N LEU A 95 7.05 -14.28 -11.03
CA LEU A 95 6.22 -15.23 -10.29
C LEU A 95 5.88 -14.72 -8.89
N MET A 96 6.85 -14.13 -8.18
CA MET A 96 6.60 -13.52 -6.87
C MET A 96 5.63 -12.34 -6.96
N GLU A 97 5.74 -11.50 -8.00
CA GLU A 97 4.81 -10.41 -8.26
C GLU A 97 3.38 -10.94 -8.49
N CYS A 98 3.21 -11.93 -9.37
CA CYS A 98 1.91 -12.57 -9.63
C CYS A 98 1.31 -13.18 -8.36
N VAL A 99 2.11 -13.91 -7.57
CA VAL A 99 1.65 -14.46 -6.30
C VAL A 99 1.25 -13.35 -5.32
N ALA A 100 2.00 -12.25 -5.26
CA ALA A 100 1.68 -11.14 -4.39
C ALA A 100 0.37 -10.45 -4.78
N ASP A 101 0.18 -10.16 -6.06
CA ASP A 101 -0.98 -9.40 -6.54
C ASP A 101 -2.29 -10.20 -6.46
N GLU A 102 -2.22 -11.52 -6.63
CA GLU A 102 -3.41 -12.39 -6.64
C GLU A 102 -3.67 -13.06 -5.28
N TRP A 103 -2.65 -13.63 -4.62
CA TRP A 103 -2.86 -14.40 -3.37
C TRP A 103 -2.76 -13.55 -2.11
N LEU A 104 -1.90 -12.53 -2.04
CA LEU A 104 -1.82 -11.68 -0.84
C LEU A 104 -2.99 -10.71 -0.72
N LEU A 105 -3.78 -10.56 -1.80
CA LEU A 105 -5.05 -9.84 -1.75
C LEU A 105 -6.06 -10.53 -0.81
N LEU A 106 -6.05 -11.86 -0.73
CA LEU A 106 -6.95 -12.65 0.13
C LEU A 106 -6.81 -12.30 1.62
N PRO A 107 -5.63 -12.42 2.25
CA PRO A 107 -5.45 -12.01 3.64
C PRO A 107 -5.66 -10.50 3.79
N ALA A 108 -5.28 -9.67 2.82
CA ALA A 108 -5.49 -8.23 2.90
C ALA A 108 -6.99 -7.87 2.97
N MET A 109 -7.84 -8.50 2.16
CA MET A 109 -9.29 -8.33 2.23
C MET A 109 -9.86 -8.87 3.54
N LEU A 110 -9.42 -10.07 3.97
CA LEU A 110 -9.85 -10.65 5.24
C LEU A 110 -9.57 -9.70 6.41
N PHE A 111 -8.32 -9.25 6.57
CA PHE A 111 -7.96 -8.38 7.69
C PHE A 111 -8.61 -7.00 7.60
N ARG A 112 -8.64 -6.38 6.41
CA ARG A 112 -9.26 -5.06 6.22
C ARG A 112 -10.72 -5.07 6.64
N TRP A 113 -11.49 -6.07 6.21
CA TRP A 113 -12.95 -6.07 6.40
C TRP A 113 -13.42 -6.73 7.68
N THR A 114 -12.54 -7.47 8.37
CA THR A 114 -12.91 -8.12 9.64
C THR A 114 -12.21 -7.56 10.87
N ARG A 115 -11.06 -6.89 10.73
CA ARG A 115 -10.29 -6.34 11.85
C ARG A 115 -10.06 -4.84 11.75
N ASN A 116 -10.04 -4.26 10.54
CA ASN A 116 -9.69 -2.86 10.33
C ASN A 116 -10.76 -2.07 9.54
N ARG A 117 -12.03 -2.49 9.66
CA ARG A 117 -13.13 -1.96 8.84
C ARG A 117 -13.37 -0.47 9.09
N ASP A 118 -13.41 -0.05 10.35
CA ASP A 118 -13.75 1.33 10.71
C ASP A 118 -12.70 2.32 10.17
N TRP A 119 -11.41 1.93 10.25
CA TRP A 119 -10.34 2.68 9.61
C TRP A 119 -10.54 2.74 8.10
N ALA A 120 -10.86 1.61 7.45
CA ALA A 120 -11.07 1.56 6.01
C ALA A 120 -12.22 2.48 5.58
N VAL A 121 -13.39 2.41 6.24
CA VAL A 121 -14.54 3.28 6.00
C VAL A 121 -14.15 4.75 6.10
N LYS A 122 -13.44 5.13 7.16
CA LYS A 122 -12.93 6.50 7.33
C LYS A 122 -12.03 6.91 6.16
N GLN A 123 -11.07 6.05 5.78
CA GLN A 123 -10.16 6.37 4.68
C GLN A 123 -10.86 6.48 3.34
N PHE A 124 -11.79 5.56 3.01
CA PHE A 124 -12.58 5.63 1.77
C PHE A 124 -13.43 6.90 1.71
N GLY A 125 -14.01 7.32 2.83
CA GLY A 125 -14.75 8.58 2.95
C GLY A 125 -13.89 9.81 2.68
N MET A 126 -12.78 9.96 3.42
CA MET A 126 -11.82 11.05 3.25
C MET A 126 -11.20 11.08 1.85
N PHE A 127 -10.92 9.90 1.28
CA PHE A 127 -10.36 9.74 -0.04
C PHE A 127 -11.30 10.24 -1.14
N SER A 128 -12.60 9.91 -1.02
CA SER A 128 -13.61 10.20 -2.05
C SER A 128 -14.06 11.67 -2.06
N GLY A 129 -14.27 12.26 -0.88
CA GLY A 129 -14.78 13.62 -0.70
C GLY A 129 -14.11 14.34 0.46
N PRO A 130 -12.83 14.75 0.32
CA PRO A 130 -12.07 15.40 1.40
C PRO A 130 -12.71 16.72 1.88
N GLU A 131 -13.48 17.39 1.03
CA GLU A 131 -14.19 18.65 1.31
C GLU A 131 -15.48 18.48 2.13
N LEU A 132 -15.99 17.24 2.25
CA LEU A 132 -17.26 16.97 2.91
C LEU A 132 -17.12 16.92 4.44
N SER A 133 -18.24 17.07 5.15
CA SER A 133 -18.26 16.89 6.61
C SER A 133 -17.91 15.44 6.99
N VAL A 134 -17.37 15.24 8.20
CA VAL A 134 -16.98 13.91 8.70
C VAL A 134 -18.15 12.91 8.65
N ALA A 135 -19.38 13.35 8.94
CA ALA A 135 -20.57 12.51 8.88
C ALA A 135 -20.86 12.04 7.43
N GLN A 136 -20.79 12.96 6.47
CA GLN A 136 -20.98 12.65 5.05
C GLN A 136 -19.86 11.76 4.50
N GLN A 137 -18.60 12.02 4.89
CA GLN A 137 -17.47 11.16 4.55
C GLN A 137 -17.69 9.74 5.06
N HIS A 138 -18.16 9.57 6.30
CA HIS A 138 -18.47 8.26 6.85
C HIS A 138 -19.57 7.56 6.04
N GLU A 139 -20.66 8.26 5.71
CA GLU A 139 -21.76 7.69 4.91
C GLU A 139 -21.30 7.24 3.52
N ILE A 140 -20.46 8.04 2.85
CA ILE A 140 -19.88 7.68 1.55
C ILE A 140 -18.91 6.52 1.70
N GLY A 141 -18.05 6.55 2.72
CA GLY A 141 -17.10 5.48 3.02
C GLY A 141 -17.80 4.14 3.22
N GLU A 142 -18.90 4.13 3.97
CA GLU A 142 -19.76 2.97 4.17
C GLU A 142 -20.26 2.41 2.83
N LYS A 143 -20.83 3.27 1.98
CA LYS A 143 -21.32 2.89 0.65
C LYS A 143 -20.21 2.33 -0.26
N LEU A 144 -19.06 2.99 -0.30
CA LEU A 144 -17.93 2.58 -1.15
C LEU A 144 -17.28 1.28 -0.67
N CYS A 145 -17.31 0.99 0.62
CA CYS A 145 -16.74 -0.24 1.17
C CYS A 145 -17.62 -1.48 0.91
N GLN A 146 -18.93 -1.32 0.67
CA GLN A 146 -19.87 -2.44 0.55
C GLN A 146 -19.47 -3.50 -0.48
N PRO A 147 -19.07 -3.17 -1.73
CA PRO A 147 -18.68 -4.19 -2.71
C PRO A 147 -17.46 -5.00 -2.25
N PHE A 148 -16.49 -4.35 -1.60
CA PHE A 148 -15.27 -5.01 -1.13
C PHE A 148 -15.52 -5.90 0.08
N ALA A 149 -16.32 -5.44 1.04
CA ALA A 149 -16.72 -6.26 2.19
C ALA A 149 -17.65 -7.40 1.76
N GLY A 150 -18.53 -7.16 0.79
CA GLY A 150 -19.45 -8.13 0.21
C GLY A 150 -18.75 -9.22 -0.62
N ALA A 151 -17.52 -8.99 -1.08
CA ALA A 151 -16.73 -9.98 -1.81
C ALA A 151 -16.14 -11.09 -0.91
N LEU A 152 -16.09 -10.90 0.42
CA LEU A 152 -15.50 -11.86 1.36
C LEU A 152 -15.97 -13.32 1.18
N PRO A 153 -17.28 -13.62 0.98
CA PRO A 153 -17.73 -14.99 0.79
C PRO A 153 -17.16 -15.65 -0.48
N LEU A 154 -17.01 -14.88 -1.57
CA LEU A 154 -16.39 -15.36 -2.81
C LEU A 154 -14.91 -15.71 -2.60
N LEU A 155 -14.25 -15.01 -1.67
CA LEU A 155 -12.87 -15.28 -1.26
C LEU A 155 -12.77 -16.43 -0.24
N GLY A 156 -13.85 -17.18 -0.01
CA GLY A 156 -13.89 -18.33 0.90
C GLY A 156 -14.00 -17.96 2.39
N VAL A 157 -14.11 -16.67 2.71
CA VAL A 157 -14.28 -16.16 4.08
C VAL A 157 -15.75 -16.25 4.46
N THR A 158 -16.10 -17.31 5.19
CA THR A 158 -17.44 -17.53 5.73
C THR A 158 -17.42 -17.46 7.26
N ARG A 159 -18.60 -17.26 7.89
CA ARG A 159 -18.75 -17.24 9.36
C ARG A 159 -18.08 -18.44 10.06
N ARG A 160 -18.05 -19.61 9.41
CA ARG A 160 -17.45 -20.85 9.92
C ARG A 160 -15.91 -20.84 9.91
N ARG A 161 -15.29 -20.09 8.99
CA ARG A 161 -13.84 -19.97 8.82
C ARG A 161 -13.30 -18.63 9.32
N HIS A 162 -14.13 -17.83 9.97
CA HIS A 162 -13.68 -16.59 10.56
C HIS A 162 -12.72 -16.95 11.72
N PRO A 163 -11.43 -16.55 11.68
CA PRO A 163 -10.59 -16.74 12.85
C PRO A 163 -11.27 -15.99 14.00
N PRO A 164 -11.48 -16.62 15.17
CA PRO A 164 -12.15 -15.97 16.28
C PRO A 164 -11.53 -14.60 16.47
N SER A 165 -12.36 -13.57 16.65
CA SER A 165 -11.89 -12.29 17.13
C SER A 165 -11.10 -12.62 18.39
N MET A 166 -9.77 -12.60 18.32
CA MET A 166 -8.98 -12.62 19.54
C MET A 166 -9.40 -11.32 20.22
N PRO A 167 -10.13 -11.38 21.35
CA PRO A 167 -10.39 -10.17 22.07
C PRO A 167 -9.01 -9.63 22.39
N CYS A 168 -8.70 -8.42 21.91
CA CYS A 168 -7.60 -7.66 22.44
C CYS A 168 -8.04 -7.30 23.87
N THR A 169 -7.92 -8.26 24.79
CA THR A 169 -8.13 -8.04 26.20
C THR A 169 -7.03 -7.08 26.60
N ARG A 170 -7.40 -5.83 26.89
CA ARG A 170 -6.52 -4.82 27.51
C ARG A 170 -5.76 -5.35 28.73
N THR A 171 -6.19 -6.49 29.29
CA THR A 171 -5.58 -7.20 30.40
C THR A 171 -4.16 -7.69 30.13
N SER A 172 -3.75 -8.01 28.89
CA SER A 172 -2.34 -8.41 28.63
C SER A 172 -1.37 -7.23 28.56
N CYS A 173 -1.86 -6.00 28.41
CA CYS A 173 -1.04 -4.78 28.37
C CYS A 173 -0.74 -4.22 29.78
N ALA A 174 -1.39 -4.75 30.82
CA ALA A 174 -1.23 -4.25 32.20
C ALA A 174 -0.17 -5.00 33.03
N SER A 175 0.30 -6.18 32.61
CA SER A 175 1.29 -6.97 33.37
C SER A 175 2.75 -6.67 33.00
N SER A 176 3.01 -5.87 31.95
CA SER A 176 4.38 -5.49 31.55
C SER A 176 4.73 -4.08 32.05
N ARG A 177 4.63 -3.85 33.37
CA ARG A 177 5.22 -2.65 34.03
C ARG A 177 6.63 -2.88 34.58
N THR A 178 7.29 -3.94 34.16
CA THR A 178 8.68 -4.22 34.57
C THR A 178 9.51 -4.74 33.40
N ILE A 179 9.61 -3.96 32.34
CA ILE A 179 10.79 -4.01 31.49
C ILE A 179 11.48 -2.67 31.69
N SER A 180 12.43 -2.68 32.62
CA SER A 180 13.35 -1.58 32.85
C SER A 180 13.97 -1.19 31.51
N CYS A 181 13.73 0.06 31.12
CA CYS A 181 14.37 0.70 29.99
C CYS A 181 15.86 0.83 30.31
N SER A 182 16.65 -0.17 29.91
CA SER A 182 18.11 -0.05 29.83
C SER A 182 18.48 0.27 28.40
N ILE A 183 18.32 1.55 28.07
CA ILE A 183 19.12 2.20 27.03
C ILE A 183 20.54 2.26 27.60
N ALA A 184 21.42 1.38 27.14
CA ALA A 184 22.86 1.52 27.33
C ALA A 184 23.51 1.80 25.97
N MET A 185 23.62 3.10 25.71
CA MET A 185 24.67 3.80 24.96
C MET A 185 25.73 2.92 24.29
N PHE A 186 25.70 2.92 22.95
CA PHE A 186 26.92 2.87 22.16
C PHE A 186 27.59 4.25 22.24
N SER A 187 28.70 4.38 22.97
CA SER A 187 29.69 5.44 22.74
C SER A 187 31.05 5.14 23.39
N ALA A 188 32.06 5.13 22.53
CA ALA A 188 33.43 5.61 22.73
C ALA A 188 34.29 5.12 23.92
N GLY A 189 35.34 4.36 23.57
CA GLY A 189 36.72 4.79 23.79
C GLY A 189 37.38 4.42 25.13
N GLY A 190 38.52 3.72 25.06
CA GLY A 190 39.45 3.67 26.20
C GLY A 190 40.43 2.51 26.17
N ARG A 191 41.67 2.81 25.76
CA ARG A 191 42.85 1.92 25.79
C ARG A 191 43.21 1.47 27.21
N ARG A 192 43.84 0.29 27.33
CA ARG A 192 45.24 0.04 27.80
C ARG A 192 45.43 -1.47 28.04
N LEU A 193 46.47 -2.09 27.43
CA LEU A 193 47.68 -2.66 28.06
C LEU A 193 47.34 -3.73 29.14
N GLN A 194 47.84 -4.97 29.14
CA GLN A 194 49.24 -5.38 29.02
C GLN A 194 49.36 -6.93 29.04
N THR A 195 50.21 -7.48 28.16
CA THR A 195 51.25 -8.54 28.33
C THR A 195 51.01 -9.94 28.94
N MET A 196 51.83 -10.86 28.38
CA MET A 196 52.35 -12.18 28.85
C MET A 196 51.48 -13.39 28.45
N ARG A 197 51.93 -14.40 27.69
CA ARG A 197 53.25 -14.89 27.23
C ARG A 197 53.11 -15.44 25.81
#